data_AF-A0A6J1UJR7-F1
#
_entry.id   AF-A0A6J1UJR7-F1
#
_cell.length_a   1.000
_cell.length_b   1.000
_cell.length_c   1.000
_cell.angle_alpha   90.00
_cell.angle_beta   90.00
_cell.angle_gamma   90.00
#
_symmetry.space_group_name_H-M   'P 1'
#
loop_
_entity.id
_entity.type
_entity.pdbx_description
1 polymer ?
#
loop_
_entity_poly.entity_id
_entity_poly.type
_entity_poly.pdbx_seq_one_letter_code
_entity_poly.pdbx_strand_id
1 'polypeptide(L)'
;MKDSHGVVIIFNPDLPSHVKEIEMWYSCFVQQQQLLENQCLLIAHHKPGTADVENLTLPSPLNRLTLIHSSLEEDPEDVRMEFVKFLKNITNLVNENREREEMLIIN
;
A
#
# COMPACT_ATOMS: atom_id res chain seq x y z
N MET A 1 8.04 -8.01 -9.48
CA MET A 1 7.66 -7.34 -10.74
C MET A 1 8.72 -6.33 -11.03
N LYS A 2 9.33 -6.38 -12.20
CA LYS A 2 10.40 -5.46 -12.54
C LYS A 2 9.82 -4.06 -12.78
N ASP A 3 10.54 -3.02 -12.37
CA ASP A 3 10.23 -1.61 -12.64
C ASP A 3 8.91 -1.09 -12.00
N SER A 4 8.44 -1.76 -10.94
CA SER A 4 7.32 -1.27 -10.13
C SER A 4 7.78 -0.10 -9.26
N HIS A 5 6.98 0.97 -9.21
CA HIS A 5 7.26 2.17 -8.39
C HIS A 5 6.48 2.21 -7.09
N GLY A 6 5.44 1.39 -6.97
CA GLY A 6 4.66 1.24 -5.75
C GLY A 6 3.76 0.01 -5.80
N VAL A 7 3.27 -0.42 -4.65
CA VAL A 7 2.44 -1.60 -4.47
C VAL A 7 1.24 -1.25 -3.59
N VAL A 8 0.05 -1.67 -4.03
CA VAL A 8 -1.17 -1.62 -3.22
C VAL A 8 -1.62 -3.05 -2.96
N ILE A 9 -1.76 -3.43 -1.70
CA ILE A 9 -2.27 -4.74 -1.29
C ILE A 9 -3.63 -4.54 -0.63
N ILE A 10 -4.64 -5.20 -1.18
CA ILE A 10 -6.02 -5.13 -0.71
C ILE A 10 -6.37 -6.48 -0.10
N PHE A 11 -6.95 -6.49 1.10
CA PHE A 11 -7.35 -7.73 1.77
C PHE A 11 -8.61 -7.55 2.59
N ASN A 12 -9.29 -8.66 2.85
CA ASN A 12 -10.44 -8.70 3.73
C ASN A 12 -9.97 -8.93 5.18
N PRO A 13 -10.13 -7.95 6.09
CA PRO A 13 -9.70 -8.10 7.47
C PRO A 13 -10.55 -9.12 8.26
N ASP A 14 -11.76 -9.44 7.79
CA ASP A 14 -12.65 -10.42 8.43
C ASP A 14 -12.21 -11.88 8.22
N LEU A 15 -11.25 -12.10 7.31
CA LEU A 15 -10.77 -13.43 6.99
C LEU A 15 -9.31 -13.59 7.43
N PRO A 16 -9.03 -14.25 8.58
CA PRO A 16 -7.67 -14.35 9.12
C PRO A 16 -6.63 -14.97 8.19
N SER A 17 -7.06 -15.82 7.22
CA SER A 17 -6.13 -16.37 6.23
C SER A 17 -5.53 -15.29 5.32
N HIS A 18 -6.28 -14.21 5.05
CA HIS A 18 -5.80 -13.11 4.22
C HIS A 18 -4.61 -12.39 4.86
N VAL A 19 -4.53 -12.31 6.19
CA VAL A 19 -3.36 -11.71 6.87
C VAL A 19 -2.08 -12.49 6.55
N LYS A 20 -2.16 -13.83 6.47
CA LYS A 20 -1.02 -14.68 6.06
C LYS A 20 -0.70 -14.53 4.57
N GLU A 21 -1.74 -14.40 3.73
CA GLU A 21 -1.57 -14.21 2.29
C GLU A 21 -0.86 -12.88 1.98
N ILE A 22 -1.24 -11.78 2.64
CA ILE A 22 -0.60 -10.49 2.42
C ILE A 22 0.85 -10.45 2.94
N GLU A 23 1.19 -11.23 3.96
CA GLU A 23 2.59 -11.38 4.42
C GLU A 23 3.46 -12.07 3.35
N MET A 24 2.90 -13.10 2.70
CA MET A 24 3.55 -13.76 1.56
C MET A 24 3.69 -12.79 0.38
N TRP A 25 2.63 -12.06 0.03
CA TRP A 25 2.66 -11.09 -1.07
C TRP A 25 3.64 -9.95 -0.81
N TYR A 26 3.71 -9.44 0.43
CA TYR A 26 4.70 -8.44 0.82
C TYR A 26 6.13 -8.95 0.60
N SER A 27 6.40 -10.19 1.00
CA SER A 27 7.71 -10.81 0.80
C SER A 27 8.06 -10.91 -0.70
N CYS A 28 7.13 -11.36 -1.53
CA CYS A 28 7.36 -11.58 -2.97
C CYS A 28 7.39 -10.28 -3.80
N PHE A 29 6.57 -9.28 -3.46
CA PHE A 29 6.35 -8.13 -4.32
C PHE A 29 6.94 -6.82 -3.78
N VAL A 30 7.19 -6.72 -2.47
CA VAL A 30 7.78 -5.54 -1.85
C VAL A 30 9.25 -5.80 -1.51
N GLN A 31 9.53 -6.80 -0.66
CA GLN A 31 10.90 -7.05 -0.17
C GLN A 31 11.85 -7.49 -1.30
N GLN A 32 11.43 -8.44 -2.14
CA GLN A 32 12.25 -8.88 -3.27
C GLN A 32 12.53 -7.77 -4.28
N GLN A 33 11.68 -6.75 -4.36
CA GLN A 33 11.85 -5.59 -5.24
C GLN A 33 12.50 -4.39 -4.53
N GLN A 34 12.84 -4.53 -3.24
CA GLN A 34 13.44 -3.50 -2.41
C GLN A 34 12.63 -2.19 -2.38
N LEU A 35 11.30 -2.31 -2.47
CA LEU A 35 10.41 -1.16 -2.34
C LEU A 35 10.35 -0.66 -0.90
N LEU A 36 10.33 0.66 -0.73
CA LEU A 36 10.26 1.31 0.56
C LEU A 36 8.83 1.31 1.12
N GLU A 37 8.70 1.53 2.43
CA GLU A 37 7.40 1.54 3.12
C GLU A 37 6.45 2.61 2.57
N ASN A 38 6.97 3.79 2.20
CA ASN A 38 6.20 4.87 1.58
C ASN A 38 5.80 4.59 0.12
N GLN A 39 6.32 3.52 -0.48
CA GLN A 39 5.91 3.02 -1.79
C GLN A 39 4.83 1.92 -1.68
N CYS A 40 4.36 1.64 -0.47
CA CYS A 40 3.40 0.58 -0.21
C CYS A 40 2.15 1.12 0.49
N LEU A 41 0.98 0.62 0.07
CA LEU A 41 -0.30 0.90 0.70
C LEU A 41 -1.03 -0.41 1.01
N LEU A 42 -1.46 -0.59 2.25
CA LEU A 42 -2.39 -1.64 2.66
C LEU A 42 -3.80 -1.10 2.71
N ILE A 43 -4.74 -1.85 2.14
CA ILE A 43 -6.16 -1.54 2.17
C ILE A 43 -6.89 -2.71 2.83
N ALA A 44 -7.36 -2.51 4.06
CA ALA A 44 -8.30 -3.41 4.71
C ALA A 44 -9.70 -3.10 4.15
N HIS A 45 -10.16 -3.92 3.22
CA HIS A 45 -11.44 -3.75 2.54
C HIS A 45 -12.54 -4.54 3.22
N HIS A 46 -13.49 -3.81 3.79
CA HIS A 46 -14.69 -4.33 4.44
C HIS A 46 -15.79 -4.53 3.40
N LYS A 47 -16.53 -5.61 3.55
CA LYS A 47 -17.70 -5.87 2.71
C LYS A 47 -18.93 -5.18 3.31
N PRO A 48 -19.94 -4.86 2.50
CA PRO A 48 -21.19 -4.32 3.02
C PRO A 48 -21.79 -5.22 4.10
N GLY A 49 -22.16 -4.63 5.23
CA GLY A 49 -22.81 -5.33 6.34
C GLY A 49 -21.85 -6.11 7.26
N THR A 50 -20.54 -5.92 7.14
CA THR A 50 -19.57 -6.40 8.13
C THR A 50 -19.37 -5.33 9.21
N ALA A 51 -19.17 -5.75 10.46
CA ALA A 51 -18.91 -4.81 11.54
C ALA A 51 -17.49 -4.25 11.42
N ASP A 52 -17.29 -3.00 11.82
CA ASP A 52 -15.96 -2.41 11.87
C ASP A 52 -15.02 -3.27 12.73
N VAL A 53 -13.96 -3.78 12.10
CA VAL A 53 -12.87 -4.44 12.81
C VAL A 53 -12.01 -3.37 13.47
N GLU A 54 -12.47 -2.83 14.60
CA GLU A 54 -11.80 -1.76 15.36
C GLU A 54 -10.40 -2.15 15.86
N ASN A 55 -10.04 -3.45 15.84
CA ASN A 55 -8.81 -3.97 16.44
C ASN A 55 -7.97 -4.83 15.49
N LEU A 56 -7.82 -4.42 14.23
CA LEU A 56 -6.93 -5.10 13.30
C LEU A 56 -5.46 -4.90 13.72
N THR A 57 -4.83 -5.97 14.19
CA THR A 57 -3.39 -5.98 14.51
C THR A 57 -2.63 -6.73 13.44
N LEU A 58 -1.77 -6.03 12.70
CA LEU A 58 -0.92 -6.63 11.68
C LEU A 58 0.43 -7.08 12.27
N PRO A 59 1.01 -8.20 11.80
CA PRO A 59 2.36 -8.59 12.18
C PRO A 59 3.40 -7.65 11.57
N SER A 60 4.59 -7.57 12.17
CA SER A 60 5.76 -6.98 11.50
C SER A 60 6.13 -7.85 10.30
N PRO A 61 6.49 -7.28 9.13
CA PRO A 61 6.71 -5.86 8.87
C PRO A 61 5.48 -5.05 8.42
N LEU A 62 4.33 -5.69 8.24
CA LEU A 62 3.12 -5.08 7.69
C LEU A 62 2.58 -3.92 8.55
N ASN A 63 2.78 -3.98 9.88
CA ASN A 63 2.37 -2.93 10.81
C ASN A 63 3.10 -1.59 10.64
N ARG A 64 4.13 -1.50 9.80
CA ARG A 64 4.83 -0.25 9.47
C ARG A 64 4.29 0.42 8.21
N LEU A 65 3.49 -0.31 7.43
CA LEU A 65 2.93 0.21 6.20
C LEU A 65 1.75 1.13 6.51
N THR A 66 1.49 2.07 5.59
CA THR A 66 0.25 2.85 5.64
C THR A 66 -0.92 1.89 5.44
N LEU A 67 -1.84 1.85 6.40
CA LEU A 67 -3.06 1.06 6.36
C LEU A 67 -4.25 2.01 6.27
N ILE A 68 -5.13 1.76 5.30
CA ILE A 68 -6.44 2.40 5.22
C ILE A 68 -7.53 1.34 5.36
N HIS A 69 -8.61 1.72 6.04
CA HIS A 69 -9.85 0.95 6.02
C HIS A 69 -10.72 1.46 4.88
N SER A 70 -11.40 0.55 4.17
CA SER A 70 -12.20 0.92 2.99
C SER A 70 -13.51 0.18 2.95
N SER A 71 -14.56 0.90 2.59
CA SER A 71 -15.91 0.42 2.26
C SER A 71 -16.35 1.24 1.05
N LEU A 72 -16.71 0.60 -0.07
CA LEU A 72 -17.07 1.34 -1.29
C LEU A 72 -18.53 1.86 -1.23
N GLU A 73 -19.30 1.31 -0.32
CA GLU A 73 -20.72 1.58 -0.12
C GLU A 73 -20.94 2.67 0.92
N GLU A 74 -20.07 2.73 1.93
CA GLU A 74 -20.15 3.74 3.00
C GLU A 74 -19.28 4.96 2.65
N ASP A 75 -18.00 4.75 2.32
CA ASP A 75 -17.03 5.84 2.19
C ASP A 75 -16.20 5.80 0.88
N PRO A 76 -16.82 5.76 -0.31
CA PRO A 76 -16.09 5.63 -1.58
C PRO A 76 -15.14 6.81 -1.88
N GLU A 77 -15.49 8.02 -1.43
CA GLU A 77 -14.68 9.21 -1.65
C GLU A 77 -13.40 9.22 -0.82
N ASP A 78 -13.43 8.66 0.39
CA ASP A 78 -12.25 8.55 1.25
C ASP A 78 -11.24 7.56 0.67
N VAL A 79 -11.73 6.44 0.15
CA VAL A 79 -10.90 5.46 -0.58
C VAL A 79 -10.24 6.13 -1.79
N ARG A 80 -11.02 6.90 -2.57
CA ARG A 80 -10.51 7.65 -3.73
C ARG A 80 -9.45 8.65 -3.30
N MET A 81 -9.68 9.40 -2.23
CA MET A 81 -8.76 10.42 -1.71
C MET A 81 -7.43 9.82 -1.26
N GLU A 82 -7.46 8.75 -0.45
CA GLU A 82 -6.24 8.09 0.03
C GLU A 82 -5.47 7.42 -1.12
N PHE A 83 -6.16 6.81 -2.08
CA PHE A 83 -5.51 6.26 -3.28
C PHE A 83 -4.86 7.36 -4.14
N VAL A 84 -5.53 8.49 -4.37
CA VAL A 84 -4.96 9.62 -5.11
C VAL A 84 -3.75 10.21 -4.39
N LYS A 85 -3.80 10.29 -3.05
CA LYS A 85 -2.68 10.75 -2.22
C LYS A 85 -1.48 9.80 -2.33
N PHE A 86 -1.71 8.49 -2.28
CA PHE A 86 -0.68 7.48 -2.54
C PHE A 86 -0.05 7.67 -3.93
N LEU A 87 -0.86 7.77 -4.99
CA LEU A 87 -0.36 7.99 -6.35
C LEU A 87 0.47 9.27 -6.50
N LYS A 88 0.04 10.37 -5.88
CA LYS A 88 0.81 11.62 -5.85
C LYS A 88 2.18 11.41 -5.19
N ASN A 89 2.24 10.69 -4.07
CA ASN A 89 3.49 10.38 -3.40
C ASN A 89 4.46 9.57 -4.30
N ILE A 90 3.94 8.53 -4.97
CA ILE A 90 4.74 7.74 -5.92
C ILE A 90 5.25 8.62 -7.06
N THR A 91 4.39 9.47 -7.63
CA THR A 91 4.75 10.35 -8.75
C THR A 91 5.85 11.32 -8.36
N ASN A 92 5.77 11.92 -7.17
CA ASN A 92 6.81 12.80 -6.65
C ASN A 92 8.14 12.05 -6.47
N LEU A 93 8.12 10.86 -5.87
CA LEU A 93 9.31 10.04 -5.68
C LEU A 93 9.99 9.69 -7.02
N VAL A 94 9.21 9.33 -8.04
CA VAL A 94 9.71 9.03 -9.38
C VAL A 94 10.36 10.26 -10.01
N ASN A 95 9.73 11.43 -9.90
CA ASN A 95 10.28 12.68 -10.42
C ASN A 95 11.58 13.06 -9.70
N GLU A 96 11.63 12.99 -8.37
CA GLU A 96 12.83 13.28 -7.58
C GLU A 96 13.99 12.34 -7.92
N ASN A 97 13.72 11.05 -8.13
CA ASN A 97 14.74 10.09 -8.53
C ASN A 97 15.28 10.41 -9.92
N ARG A 98 14.41 10.76 -10.87
CA ARG A 98 14.81 11.17 -12.21
C ARG A 98 15.66 12.44 -12.19
N GLU A 99 15.26 13.47 -11.46
CA GLU A 99 16.03 14.71 -11.33
C GLU A 99 17.42 14.45 -10.72
N ARG A 100 17.50 13.55 -9.73
CA ARG A 100 18.77 13.13 -9.13
C ARG A 100 19.66 12.41 -10.15
N GLU A 101 19.10 11.51 -10.95
CA GLU A 101 19.82 10.82 -12.03
C GLU A 101 20.32 11.81 -13.10
N GLU A 102 19.50 12.78 -13.50
CA GLU A 102 19.88 13.83 -14.45
C GLU A 102 21.03 14.71 -13.90
N MET A 103 21.04 15.05 -12.60
CA MET A 103 22.14 15.78 -11.96
C MET A 103 23.46 15.00 -11.92
N LEU A 104 23.42 13.68 -11.85
CA LEU A 104 24.62 12.83 -11.84
C LEU A 104 25.29 12.74 -13.21
N ILE A 105 24.57 13.01 -14.31
CA ILE A 105 25.13 13.00 -15.67
C ILE A 105 25.90 14.29 -15.98
N ILE A 106 25.53 15.40 -15.35
CA ILE A 106 26.09 16.74 -15.62
C ILE A 106 27.41 16.97 -14.86
N ASN A 107 27.69 16.19 -13.81
CA ASN A 107 28.90 16.27 -12.98
C ASN A 107 29.89 15.15 -13.32
#